data_AF-A0A7R9KYD7-F1
#
_entry.id   AF-A0A7R9KYD7-F1
#
_cell.length_a   1.000
_cell.length_b   1.000
_cell.length_c   1.000
_cell.angle_alpha   90.00
_cell.angle_beta   90.00
_cell.angle_gamma   90.00
#
_symmetry.space_group_name_H-M   'P 1'
#
loop_
_entity.id
_entity.type
_entity.pdbx_description
1 polymer ?
#
loop_
_entity_poly.entity_id
_entity_poly.type
_entity_poly.pdbx_seq_one_letter_code
_entity_poly.pdbx_strand_id
1 'polypeptide(L)'
;MCRLFEENRDLLNLFEKFQTLKTKESQMESMELAEHASLVMTSLDEAINSLDNVDYFIEYLHSIGKLHHKVPGFQKEFFWKIESPFLEAVKETLEERYTENMENIYKIIIKFILQTLVDGYENSSAGNKEALTSRAVEVNVNDVPNES
;
A
#
# COMPACT_ATOMS: atom_id res chain seq x y z
N MET A 1 5.32 1.35 11.94
CA MET A 1 6.20 1.76 10.82
C MET A 1 7.69 1.58 11.13
N CYS A 2 8.20 1.94 12.31
CA CYS A 2 9.64 1.75 12.60
C CYS A 2 10.11 0.29 12.43
N ARG A 3 9.33 -0.67 12.93
CA ARG A 3 9.61 -2.10 12.81
C ARG A 3 9.71 -2.59 11.34
N LEU A 4 8.82 -2.10 10.48
CA LEU A 4 8.82 -2.39 9.04
C LEU A 4 10.17 -2.04 8.39
N PHE A 5 10.72 -0.87 8.74
CA PHE A 5 11.99 -0.39 8.19
C PHE A 5 13.23 -0.95 8.89
N GLU A 6 13.11 -1.42 10.13
CA GLU A 6 14.15 -2.21 10.78
C GLU A 6 14.35 -3.56 10.06
N GLU A 7 13.25 -4.20 9.66
CA GLU A 7 13.25 -5.51 8.99
C GLU A 7 13.43 -5.43 7.47
N ASN A 8 13.03 -4.32 6.84
CA ASN A 8 13.09 -4.11 5.39
C ASN A 8 13.70 -2.73 5.09
N ARG A 9 14.99 -2.59 5.42
CA ARG A 9 15.78 -1.34 5.31
C ARG A 9 15.74 -0.73 3.90
N ASP A 10 15.62 -1.57 2.89
CA ASP A 10 15.55 -1.22 1.47
C ASP A 10 14.25 -0.48 1.11
N LEU A 11 13.15 -0.74 1.83
CA LEU A 11 11.88 -0.03 1.62
C LEU A 11 11.98 1.46 1.95
N LEU A 12 12.91 1.88 2.82
CA LEU A 12 13.16 3.32 3.09
C LEU A 12 13.56 4.07 1.81
N ASN A 13 14.22 3.40 0.86
CA ASN A 13 14.68 4.03 -0.37
C ASN A 13 13.53 4.41 -1.31
N LEU A 14 12.35 3.80 -1.15
CA LEU A 14 11.16 4.12 -1.93
C LEU A 14 10.56 5.48 -1.56
N PHE A 15 10.95 6.01 -0.40
CA PHE A 15 10.42 7.27 0.11
C PHE A 15 11.49 8.34 0.06
N GLU A 16 11.56 9.11 -1.04
CA GLU A 16 12.56 10.17 -1.27
C GLU A 16 12.74 11.12 -0.07
N LYS A 17 11.65 11.43 0.64
CA LYS A 17 11.68 12.31 1.82
C LYS A 17 12.27 11.68 3.09
N PHE A 18 12.31 10.35 3.20
CA PHE A 18 12.64 9.64 4.45
C PHE A 18 13.86 8.72 4.34
N GLN A 19 14.53 8.67 3.19
CA GLN A 19 15.68 7.78 2.93
C GLN A 19 16.84 7.95 3.94
N THR A 20 16.89 9.11 4.60
CA THR A 20 17.89 9.47 5.61
C THR A 20 17.51 9.02 7.03
N LEU A 21 16.25 8.64 7.29
CA LEU A 21 15.75 8.19 8.60
C LEU A 21 16.13 6.73 8.86
N LYS A 22 17.43 6.50 9.05
CA LYS A 22 18.02 5.16 9.20
C LYS A 22 18.02 4.64 10.64
N THR A 23 17.70 5.48 11.62
CA THR A 23 17.65 5.11 13.04
C THR A 23 16.21 5.11 13.55
N LYS A 24 15.92 4.21 14.50
CA LYS A 24 14.60 4.12 15.15
C LYS A 24 14.14 5.45 15.74
N GLU A 25 15.06 6.15 16.39
CA GLU A 25 14.81 7.47 17.01
C GLU A 25 14.39 8.50 15.96
N SER A 26 15.12 8.60 14.84
CA SER A 26 14.76 9.49 13.72
C SER A 26 13.43 9.15 13.05
N GLN A 27 13.06 7.86 13.03
CA GLN A 27 11.78 7.41 12.48
C GLN A 27 10.61 7.72 13.43
N MET A 28 10.83 7.67 14.74
CA MET A 28 9.82 7.98 15.76
C MET A 28 9.50 9.48 15.82
N GLU A 29 10.49 10.34 15.57
CA GLU A 29 10.33 11.80 15.57
C GLU A 29 9.75 12.34 14.25
N SER A 30 9.62 11.49 13.22
CA SER A 30 9.16 11.91 11.92
C SER A 30 7.63 12.08 11.86
N MET A 31 7.21 13.33 11.71
CA MET A 31 5.80 13.71 11.54
C MET A 31 5.17 13.05 10.30
N GLU A 32 5.89 12.96 9.18
CA GLU A 32 5.39 12.37 7.94
C GLU A 32 5.23 10.84 8.05
N LEU A 33 6.11 10.15 8.78
CA LEU A 33 5.95 8.73 9.10
C LEU A 33 4.79 8.48 10.07
N ALA A 34 4.61 9.38 11.04
CA ALA A 34 3.48 9.34 11.95
C ALA A 34 2.16 9.57 11.20
N GLU A 35 2.11 10.50 10.24
CA GLU A 35 0.97 10.71 9.35
C GLU A 35 0.66 9.49 8.49
N HIS A 36 1.68 8.86 7.89
CA HIS A 36 1.47 7.65 7.10
C HIS A 36 0.98 6.47 7.96
N ALA A 37 1.57 6.29 9.15
CA ALA A 37 1.10 5.29 10.11
C ALA A 37 -0.33 5.59 10.59
N SER A 38 -0.66 6.87 10.83
CA SER A 38 -2.00 7.31 11.20
C SER A 38 -2.99 7.01 10.09
N LEU A 39 -2.64 7.27 8.82
CA LEU A 39 -3.51 6.98 7.68
C LEU A 39 -3.83 5.47 7.60
N VAL A 40 -2.82 4.62 7.79
CA VAL A 40 -2.98 3.15 7.84
C VAL A 40 -3.89 2.74 9.00
N MET A 41 -3.67 3.28 10.20
CA MET A 41 -4.48 2.97 11.39
C MET A 41 -5.93 3.48 11.27
N THR A 42 -6.13 4.69 10.73
CA THR A 42 -7.47 5.22 10.43
C THR A 42 -8.16 4.35 9.38
N SER A 43 -7.45 3.90 8.33
CA SER A 43 -8.03 3.00 7.33
C SER A 43 -8.46 1.67 7.95
N LEU A 44 -7.67 1.12 8.87
CA LEU A 44 -7.99 -0.11 9.60
C LEU A 44 -9.18 0.07 10.56
N ASP A 45 -9.21 1.19 11.29
CA ASP A 45 -10.29 1.51 12.22
C ASP A 45 -11.59 1.77 11.46
N GLU A 46 -11.53 2.49 10.33
CA GLU A 46 -12.65 2.63 9.41
C GLU A 46 -13.10 1.27 8.89
N ALA A 47 -12.22 0.35 8.49
CA ALA A 47 -12.59 -1.00 8.06
C ALA A 47 -13.43 -1.77 9.09
N ILE A 48 -13.03 -1.65 10.36
CA ILE A 48 -13.66 -2.34 11.50
C ILE A 48 -14.99 -1.67 11.85
N ASN A 49 -15.04 -0.34 11.81
CA ASN A 49 -16.22 0.45 12.12
C ASN A 49 -17.22 0.55 10.96
N SER A 50 -16.78 0.33 9.72
CA SER A 50 -17.56 0.42 8.48
C SER A 50 -18.00 -0.95 7.96
N LEU A 51 -18.11 -1.96 8.83
CA LEU A 51 -18.68 -3.26 8.44
C LEU A 51 -20.09 -3.14 7.82
N ASP A 52 -20.79 -2.02 8.06
CA ASP A 52 -22.06 -1.69 7.42
C ASP A 52 -21.93 -1.12 5.98
N ASN A 53 -20.73 -0.70 5.55
CA ASN A 53 -20.44 -0.27 4.18
C ASN A 53 -19.03 -0.72 3.74
N VAL A 54 -18.89 -2.04 3.57
CA VAL A 54 -17.67 -2.69 3.10
C VAL A 54 -17.29 -2.25 1.67
N ASP A 55 -18.27 -1.91 0.84
CA ASP A 55 -18.04 -1.51 -0.56
C ASP A 55 -17.24 -0.20 -0.65
N TYR A 56 -17.62 0.81 0.14
CA TYR A 56 -16.86 2.06 0.21
C TYR A 56 -15.42 1.83 0.68
N PHE A 57 -15.25 0.95 1.67
CA PHE A 57 -13.93 0.63 2.20
C PHE A 57 -13.03 -0.05 1.15
N ILE A 58 -13.59 -0.99 0.39
CA ILE A 58 -12.89 -1.65 -0.72
C ILE A 58 -12.50 -0.63 -1.80
N GLU A 59 -13.40 0.26 -2.20
CA GLU A 59 -13.12 1.32 -3.18
C GLU A 59 -11.99 2.25 -2.70
N TYR A 60 -12.02 2.63 -1.43
CA TYR A 60 -10.98 3.44 -0.82
C TYR A 60 -9.62 2.73 -0.87
N LEU A 61 -9.53 1.47 -0.42
CA LEU A 61 -8.29 0.69 -0.49
C LEU A 61 -7.79 0.52 -1.92
N HIS A 62 -8.68 0.29 -2.88
CA HIS A 62 -8.30 0.24 -4.30
C HIS A 62 -7.65 1.56 -4.75
N SER A 63 -8.19 2.70 -4.32
CA SER A 63 -7.62 4.01 -4.64
C SER A 63 -6.21 4.20 -4.05
N ILE A 64 -5.98 3.69 -2.83
CA ILE A 64 -4.66 3.71 -2.19
C ILE A 64 -3.69 2.80 -2.94
N GLY A 65 -4.10 1.58 -3.28
CA GLY A 65 -3.31 0.66 -4.11
C GLY A 65 -2.88 1.30 -5.43
N LYS A 66 -3.80 2.01 -6.10
CA LYS A 66 -3.51 2.79 -7.30
C LYS A 66 -2.46 3.87 -7.09
N LEU A 67 -2.53 4.61 -6.00
CA LEU A 67 -1.59 5.70 -5.71
C LEU A 67 -0.15 5.22 -5.56
N HIS A 68 0.08 3.98 -5.11
CA HIS A 68 1.42 3.41 -4.96
C HIS A 68 2.16 3.22 -6.28
N HIS A 69 1.48 3.25 -7.44
CA HIS A 69 2.16 3.32 -8.76
C HIS A 69 2.96 4.61 -8.96
N LYS A 70 2.62 5.67 -8.23
CA LYS A 70 3.35 6.95 -8.29
C LYS A 70 4.67 6.91 -7.53
N VAL A 71 4.94 5.84 -6.78
CA VAL A 71 6.17 5.65 -6.02
C VAL A 71 7.18 4.91 -6.91
N PRO A 72 8.28 5.57 -7.35
CA PRO A 72 9.25 4.95 -8.23
C PRO A 72 9.87 3.70 -7.59
N GLY A 73 9.90 2.59 -8.34
CA GLY A 73 10.49 1.33 -7.88
C GLY A 73 9.63 0.52 -6.89
N PHE A 74 8.42 0.98 -6.56
CA PHE A 74 7.51 0.24 -5.69
C PHE A 74 7.01 -1.03 -6.39
N GLN A 75 7.06 -2.16 -5.68
CA GLN A 75 6.56 -3.46 -6.13
C GLN A 75 5.39 -3.90 -5.24
N LYS A 76 4.38 -4.54 -5.82
CA LYS A 76 3.19 -5.01 -5.09
C LYS A 76 3.53 -5.95 -3.93
N GLU A 77 4.62 -6.71 -4.07
CA GLU A 77 5.15 -7.62 -3.04
C GLU A 77 5.52 -6.89 -1.74
N PHE A 78 5.80 -5.59 -1.82
CA PHE A 78 6.13 -4.77 -0.64
C PHE A 78 4.93 -4.53 0.28
N PHE A 79 3.68 -4.61 -0.22
CA PHE A 79 2.51 -4.55 0.66
C PHE A 79 2.54 -5.69 1.70
N TRP A 80 2.91 -6.89 1.28
CA TRP A 80 2.95 -8.06 2.17
C TRP A 80 3.99 -7.96 3.29
N LYS A 81 4.98 -7.07 3.16
CA LYS A 81 5.96 -6.81 4.22
C LYS A 81 5.36 -6.15 5.46
N ILE A 82 4.14 -5.61 5.36
CA ILE A 82 3.44 -4.93 6.45
C ILE A 82 2.79 -5.93 7.42
N GLU A 83 2.47 -7.16 6.98
CA GLU A 83 1.71 -8.13 7.79
C GLU A 83 2.34 -8.40 9.15
N SER A 84 3.60 -8.83 9.19
CA SER A 84 4.29 -9.19 10.45
C SER A 84 4.47 -7.98 11.38
N PRO A 85 5.02 -6.83 10.91
CA PRO A 85 5.11 -5.63 11.74
C PRO A 85 3.77 -5.14 12.29
N PHE A 86 2.69 -5.30 11.53
CA PHE A 86 1.35 -4.95 12.00
C PHE A 86 0.87 -5.87 13.12
N LEU A 87 0.94 -7.19 12.93
CA LEU A 87 0.50 -8.16 13.94
C LEU A 87 1.33 -8.05 15.24
N GLU A 88 2.64 -7.82 15.13
CA GLU A 88 3.48 -7.56 16.29
C GLU A 88 3.05 -6.28 17.02
N ALA A 89 2.81 -5.18 16.30
CA ALA A 89 2.37 -3.93 16.91
C ALA A 89 1.01 -4.07 17.63
N VAL A 90 0.06 -4.82 17.05
CA VAL A 90 -1.24 -5.09 17.67
C VAL A 90 -1.06 -5.92 18.95
N LYS A 91 -0.21 -6.94 18.92
CA LYS A 91 0.11 -7.76 20.09
C LYS A 91 0.77 -6.95 21.20
N GLU A 92 1.76 -6.12 20.86
CA GLU A 92 2.43 -5.21 21.80
C GLU A 92 1.47 -4.18 22.38
N THR A 93 0.49 -3.68 21.60
CA THR A 93 -0.49 -2.67 22.07
C THR A 93 -1.55 -3.25 22.99
N LEU A 94 -1.98 -4.49 22.74
CA LEU A 94 -3.04 -5.13 23.51
C LEU A 94 -2.52 -5.92 24.72
N GLU A 95 -1.24 -6.29 24.72
CA GLU A 95 -0.55 -7.00 25.80
C GLU A 95 -1.38 -8.20 26.31
N GLU A 96 -1.75 -8.20 27.59
CA GLU A 96 -2.52 -9.27 28.23
C GLU A 96 -3.94 -9.45 27.65
N ARG A 97 -4.46 -8.44 26.94
CA ARG A 97 -5.77 -8.52 26.26
C ARG A 97 -5.68 -9.22 24.92
N TYR A 98 -4.48 -9.49 24.40
CA TYR A 98 -4.30 -10.17 23.12
C TYR A 98 -4.57 -11.67 23.27
N THR A 99 -5.73 -12.11 22.76
CA THR A 99 -6.16 -13.53 22.81
C THR A 99 -5.93 -14.23 21.47
N GLU A 100 -5.92 -15.56 21.46
CA GLU A 100 -5.83 -16.36 20.22
C GLU A 100 -6.97 -16.04 19.23
N ASN A 101 -8.17 -15.76 19.75
CA ASN A 101 -9.30 -15.35 18.90
C ASN A 101 -9.03 -14.00 18.23
N MET A 102 -8.46 -13.04 18.96
CA MET A 102 -8.07 -11.75 18.39
C MET A 102 -6.95 -11.91 17.36
N GLU A 103 -5.96 -12.77 17.61
CA GLU A 103 -4.91 -13.07 16.65
C GLU A 103 -5.48 -13.57 15.31
N ASN A 104 -6.43 -14.49 15.35
CA ASN A 104 -7.08 -14.99 14.16
C ASN A 104 -7.85 -13.89 13.41
N ILE A 105 -8.59 -13.04 14.14
CA ILE A 105 -9.32 -11.91 13.55
C ILE A 105 -8.37 -10.92 12.87
N TYR A 106 -7.31 -10.48 13.55
CA TYR A 106 -6.35 -9.53 12.99
C TYR A 106 -5.60 -10.10 11.78
N LYS A 107 -5.26 -11.39 11.79
CA LYS A 107 -4.68 -12.09 10.63
C LYS A 107 -5.60 -12.07 9.41
N ILE A 108 -6.90 -12.27 9.61
CA ILE A 108 -7.88 -12.23 8.50
C ILE A 108 -8.00 -10.81 7.97
N ILE A 109 -8.17 -9.82 8.86
CA ILE A 109 -8.36 -8.41 8.49
C ILE A 109 -7.14 -7.88 7.72
N ILE A 110 -5.92 -8.09 8.23
CA ILE A 110 -4.73 -7.55 7.58
C ILE A 110 -4.53 -8.17 6.20
N LYS A 111 -4.76 -9.48 6.04
CA LYS A 111 -4.65 -10.15 4.74
C LYS A 111 -5.68 -9.62 3.75
N PHE A 112 -6.91 -9.41 4.19
CA PHE A 112 -7.95 -8.80 3.36
C PHE A 112 -7.54 -7.42 2.86
N ILE A 113 -7.02 -6.57 3.76
CA ILE A 113 -6.59 -5.21 3.40
C ILE A 113 -5.42 -5.24 2.44
N LEU A 114 -4.40 -6.06 2.71
CA LEU A 114 -3.22 -6.17 1.85
C LEU A 114 -3.57 -6.72 0.46
N GLN A 115 -4.46 -7.72 0.38
CA GLN A 115 -4.95 -8.22 -0.89
C GLN A 115 -5.71 -7.12 -1.66
N THR A 116 -6.60 -6.39 -1.00
CA THR A 116 -7.37 -5.30 -1.64
C THR A 116 -6.45 -4.18 -2.14
N LEU A 117 -5.37 -3.85 -1.42
CA LEU A 117 -4.36 -2.91 -1.89
C LEU A 117 -3.61 -3.42 -3.13
N VAL A 118 -3.25 -4.71 -3.16
CA VAL A 118 -2.63 -5.36 -4.32
C VAL A 118 -3.58 -5.32 -5.52
N ASP A 119 -4.86 -5.64 -5.33
CA ASP A 119 -5.85 -5.62 -6.40
C ASP A 119 -6.01 -4.20 -6.97
N GLY A 120 -6.05 -3.18 -6.11
CA GLY A 120 -6.10 -1.77 -6.52
C GLY A 120 -4.87 -1.32 -7.30
N TYR A 121 -3.70 -1.80 -6.89
CA TYR A 121 -2.44 -1.61 -7.60
C TYR A 121 -2.53 -2.26 -8.99
N GLU A 122 -2.87 -3.55 -9.08
CA GLU A 122 -2.93 -4.29 -10.35
C GLU A 122 -3.98 -3.75 -11.32
N ASN A 123 -5.18 -3.41 -10.85
CA ASN A 123 -6.27 -2.88 -11.67
C ASN A 123 -5.89 -1.55 -12.35
N SER A 124 -4.99 -0.78 -11.73
CA SER A 124 -4.46 0.46 -12.30
C SER A 124 -3.42 0.21 -13.40
N SER A 125 -2.70 -0.90 -13.31
CA SER A 125 -1.73 -1.33 -14.32
C SER A 125 -2.41 -1.86 -15.59
N ALA A 126 -3.59 -2.49 -15.45
CA ALA A 126 -4.41 -2.98 -16.57
C ALA A 126 -5.01 -1.82 -17.38
N GLY A 127 -5.59 -0.81 -16.72
CA GLY A 127 -6.12 0.38 -17.40
C GLY A 127 -5.04 1.21 -18.11
N ASN A 128 -3.80 1.24 -17.59
CA ASN A 128 -2.68 1.88 -18.27
C ASN A 128 -2.21 1.08 -19.50
N LYS A 129 -2.20 -0.27 -19.45
CA LYS A 129 -1.87 -1.10 -20.61
C LYS A 129 -2.89 -0.95 -21.73
N GLU A 130 -4.19 -0.95 -21.44
CA GLU A 130 -5.23 -0.74 -22.47
C GLU A 130 -5.17 0.68 -23.08
N ALA A 131 -4.93 1.71 -22.26
CA ALA A 131 -4.76 3.08 -22.75
C ALA A 131 -3.49 3.27 -23.59
N LEU A 132 -2.37 2.64 -23.22
CA LEU A 132 -1.12 2.65 -24.01
C LEU A 132 -1.27 1.88 -25.32
N THR A 133 -2.00 0.77 -25.32
CA THR A 133 -2.26 -0.04 -26.52
C THR A 133 -3.19 0.72 -27.49
N SER A 134 -4.24 1.36 -26.97
CA SER A 134 -5.17 2.18 -27.77
C SER A 134 -4.47 3.39 -28.40
N ARG A 135 -3.58 4.06 -27.65
CA ARG A 135 -2.83 5.23 -28.16
C ARG A 135 -1.71 4.86 -29.14
N ALA A 136 -1.19 3.63 -29.08
CA ALA A 136 -0.24 3.10 -30.08
C ALA A 136 -0.93 2.73 -31.41
N VAL A 137 -2.22 2.35 -31.37
CA VAL A 137 -3.01 2.05 -32.58
C VAL A 137 -3.40 3.32 -33.33
N GLU A 138 -3.62 4.45 -32.65
CA GLU A 138 -3.99 5.73 -33.27
C GLU A 138 -2.83 6.46 -33.99
N VAL A 139 -1.57 6.10 -33.73
CA VAL A 139 -0.39 6.79 -34.30
C VAL A 139 0.04 6.23 -35.68
N ASN A 140 -0.55 5.14 -36.17
CA ASN A 140 -0.07 4.46 -37.39
C ASN A 140 -1.02 4.55 -38.60
N VAL A 141 -1.33 5.75 -39.10
CA VAL A 141 -2.10 5.89 -40.35
C VAL A 141 -1.49 6.85 -41.40
N ASN A 142 -0.42 7.62 -41.12
CA ASN A 142 -0.01 8.68 -42.07
C ASN A 142 1.47 8.73 -42.50
N ASP A 143 2.33 7.76 -42.19
CA ASP A 143 3.73 7.74 -42.68
C ASP A 143 3.92 6.83 -43.90
N VAL A 144 3.21 7.12 -44.99
CA VAL A 144 3.62 6.66 -46.33
C VAL A 144 4.08 7.88 -47.11
N PRO A 145 5.40 8.05 -47.36
CA PRO A 145 5.87 9.08 -48.26
C PRO A 145 5.40 8.72 -49.67
N ASN A 146 4.56 9.58 -50.25
CA ASN A 146 4.20 9.50 -51.65
C ASN A 146 5.41 9.93 -52.48
N GLU A 147 6.22 8.97 -52.90
CA GLU A 147 7.28 9.18 -53.88
C GLU A 147 6.66 9.37 -55.28
N SER A 148 6.76 10.62 -55.76
CA SER A 148 6.76 11.14 -57.15
C SER A 148 6.08 10.35 -58.27
#